data_AF-A0A7W0R2N7-F1
#
_entry.id   AF-A0A7W0R2N7-F1
#
_cell.length_a   1.000
_cell.length_b   1.000
_cell.length_c   1.000
_cell.angle_alpha   90.00
_cell.angle_beta   90.00
_cell.angle_gamma   90.00
#
_symmetry.space_group_name_H-M   'P 1'
#
loop_
_entity.id
_entity.type
_entity.pdbx_description
1 polymer ?
#
loop_
_entity_poly.entity_id
_entity_poly.type
_entity_poly.pdbx_seq_one_letter_code
_entity_poly.pdbx_strand_id
1 'polypeptide(L)' 'YARRFPLTDASRLLLATRVGGNLLSEGHGFPARVVAPGRRGFWWVKWVTSIDVDDRSWFLQPPFPLT' A
#
# COMPACT_ATOMS: atom_id res chain seq x y z
N TYR A 1 -7.74 3.23 6.18
CA TYR A 1 -8.04 3.65 4.80
C TYR A 1 -7.73 2.53 3.80
N ALA A 2 -8.30 2.61 2.59
CA ALA A 2 -8.01 1.70 1.47
C ALA A 2 -7.44 2.46 0.27
N ARG A 3 -6.66 1.76 -0.57
CA ARG A 3 -6.10 2.33 -1.81
C ARG A 3 -6.12 1.31 -2.94
N ARG A 4 -6.61 1.72 -4.11
CA ARG A 4 -6.55 0.95 -5.36
C ARG A 4 -5.32 1.31 -6.15
N PHE A 5 -4.73 0.30 -6.77
CA PHE A 5 -3.62 0.42 -7.70
C PHE A 5 -4.05 -0.16 -9.05
N PRO A 6 -3.52 0.33 -10.17
CA PRO A 6 -3.68 -0.35 -11.46
C PRO A 6 -3.10 -1.77 -11.37
N LEU A 7 -3.80 -2.76 -11.94
CA LEU A 7 -3.30 -4.14 -11.97
C LEU A 7 -1.92 -4.26 -12.65
N THR A 8 -1.65 -3.41 -13.64
CA THR A 8 -0.36 -3.32 -14.34
C THR A 8 0.83 -2.97 -13.44
N ASP A 9 0.57 -2.38 -12.27
CA ASP A 9 1.61 -2.02 -11.31
C ASP A 9 1.86 -3.10 -10.26
N ALA A 10 1.05 -4.16 -10.21
CA ALA A 10 1.11 -5.17 -9.15
C ALA A 10 2.52 -5.77 -8.99
N SER A 11 3.24 -6.01 -10.10
CA SER A 11 4.61 -6.54 -10.09
C SER A 11 5.66 -5.62 -9.48
N ARG A 12 5.36 -4.33 -9.30
CA ARG A 12 6.25 -3.33 -8.70
C ARG A 12 5.90 -3.00 -7.26
N LEU A 13 4.73 -3.43 -6.79
CA LEU A 13 4.30 -3.25 -5.41
C LEU A 13 4.93 -4.34 -4.54
N LEU A 14 5.35 -3.98 -3.33
CA LEU A 14 5.87 -4.94 -2.36
C LEU A 14 5.00 -4.92 -1.12
N LEU A 15 4.68 -6.10 -0.59
CA LEU A 15 4.18 -6.26 0.76
C LEU A 15 5.39 -6.43 1.69
N ALA A 16 5.82 -5.35 2.32
CA ALA A 16 7.00 -5.35 3.17
C ALA A 16 6.63 -5.69 4.62
N THR A 17 7.40 -6.59 5.23
CA THR A 17 7.34 -6.95 6.67
C THR A 17 8.60 -6.52 7.43
N ARG A 18 9.64 -6.09 6.71
CA ARG A 18 10.94 -5.67 7.23
C ARG A 18 11.49 -4.47 6.47
N VAL A 19 12.36 -3.70 7.12
CA VAL A 19 13.15 -2.61 6.52
C VAL A 19 14.53 -2.55 7.17
N GLY A 20 15.58 -2.46 6.35
CA GLY A 20 16.97 -2.43 6.86
C GLY A 20 17.32 -3.66 7.73
N GLY A 21 16.83 -4.85 7.37
CA GLY A 21 17.03 -6.09 8.12
C GLY A 21 16.10 -6.28 9.34
N ASN A 22 15.50 -5.22 9.86
CA ASN A 22 14.65 -5.24 11.06
C ASN A 22 13.17 -5.42 10.72
N LEU A 23 12.38 -5.94 11.67
CA LEU A 23 10.91 -5.87 11.58
C LEU A 23 10.46 -4.42 11.46
N LEU A 24 9.32 -4.19 10.81
CA LEU A 24 8.69 -2.87 10.85
C LEU A 24 8.40 -2.50 12.32
N SER A 25 8.63 -1.25 12.70
CA SER A 25 8.02 -0.73 13.92
C SER A 25 6.53 -0.49 13.70
N GLU A 26 5.77 -0.31 14.79
CA GLU A 26 4.35 0.02 14.74
C GLU A 26 4.10 1.26 13.86
N GLY A 27 4.82 2.36 14.10
CA GLY A 27 4.71 3.58 13.31
C GLY A 27 5.11 3.43 11.83
N HIS A 28 5.89 2.39 11.50
CA HIS A 28 6.26 2.05 10.13
C HIS A 28 5.31 1.06 9.46
N GLY A 29 4.28 0.57 10.16
CA GLY A 29 3.23 -0.27 9.60
C GLY A 29 3.30 -1.75 9.98
N PHE A 30 3.91 -2.12 11.11
CA PHE A 30 3.88 -3.51 11.59
C PHE A 30 2.45 -4.08 11.66
N PRO A 31 2.18 -5.31 11.20
CA PRO A 31 3.15 -6.30 10.72
C PRO A 31 3.51 -6.16 9.23
N ALA A 32 2.72 -5.43 8.44
CA ALA A 32 2.91 -5.34 7.00
C ALA A 32 2.48 -3.98 6.41
N ARG A 33 3.23 -3.51 5.41
CA ARG A 33 2.88 -2.32 4.61
C ARG A 33 3.03 -2.55 3.12
N VAL A 34 2.23 -1.87 2.32
CA VAL A 34 2.48 -1.71 0.89
C VAL A 34 3.62 -0.70 0.71
N VAL A 35 4.62 -1.09 -0.06
CA VAL A 35 5.64 -0.21 -0.64
C VAL A 35 5.30 -0.02 -2.11
N ALA A 36 5.11 1.24 -2.50
CA ALA A 36 4.74 1.62 -3.86
C ALA A 36 5.82 2.54 -4.46
N PRO A 37 6.89 1.97 -5.05
CA PRO A 37 7.96 2.74 -5.67
C PRO A 37 7.43 3.77 -6.67
N GLY A 38 8.01 4.97 -6.67
CA GLY A 38 7.59 6.07 -7.55
C GLY A 38 6.28 6.77 -7.16
N ARG A 39 5.59 6.35 -6.09
CA ARG A 39 4.36 6.99 -5.61
C ARG A 39 4.58 7.77 -4.31
N ARG A 40 3.77 8.81 -4.09
CA ARG A 40 3.81 9.64 -2.87
C ARG A 40 3.51 8.81 -1.61
N GLY A 41 3.98 9.26 -0.44
CA GLY A 41 3.94 8.49 0.81
C GLY A 41 2.57 7.98 1.25
N PHE A 42 1.48 8.71 0.97
CA PHE A 42 0.12 8.24 1.30
C PHE A 42 -0.38 7.06 0.42
N TRP A 43 0.35 6.70 -0.64
CA TRP A 43 0.14 5.44 -1.37
C TRP A 43 0.75 4.24 -0.66
N TRP A 44 1.58 4.46 0.35
CA TRP A 44 2.28 3.40 1.07
C TRP A 44 1.43 3.01 2.28
N VAL A 45 0.47 2.12 2.04
CA VAL A 45 -0.52 1.70 3.04
C VAL A 45 0.18 0.95 4.16
N LYS A 46 0.10 1.49 5.39
CA LYS A 46 0.58 0.85 6.61
C LYS A 46 -0.52 -0.03 7.20
N TRP A 47 -0.13 -1.03 8.00
CA TRP A 47 -1.06 -1.90 8.74
C TRP A 47 -2.02 -2.64 7.81
N VAL A 48 -1.48 -3.26 6.76
CA VAL A 48 -2.27 -3.97 5.74
C VAL A 48 -2.94 -5.19 6.37
N THR A 49 -4.26 -5.28 6.24
CA THR A 49 -5.08 -6.40 6.73
C THR A 49 -5.69 -7.24 5.60
N SER A 50 -5.97 -6.64 4.44
CA SER A 50 -6.48 -7.34 3.26
C SER A 50 -5.90 -6.78 1.96
N ILE A 51 -5.89 -7.61 0.92
CA ILE A 51 -5.61 -7.24 -0.47
C ILE A 51 -6.64 -7.98 -1.31
N ASP A 52 -7.44 -7.23 -2.04
CA ASP A 52 -8.52 -7.75 -2.86
C ASP A 52 -8.29 -7.35 -4.33
N VAL A 53 -8.63 -8.25 -5.25
CA VAL A 53 -8.67 -7.94 -6.68
C VAL A 53 -10.12 -7.55 -7.02
N ASP A 54 -10.30 -6.40 -7.64
CA ASP A 54 -11.61 -5.90 -8.06
C ASP A 54 -11.56 -5.29 -9.47
N ASP A 55 -12.72 -5.20 -10.12
CA ASP A 55 -12.87 -4.62 -11.46
C ASP A 55 -13.08 -3.10 -11.45
N ARG A 56 -12.99 -2.47 -10.26
CA ARG A 56 -13.27 -1.03 -10.13
C ARG A 56 -12.05 -0.24 -10.58
N SER A 57 -12.30 0.83 -11.31
CA SER A 57 -11.23 1.70 -11.74
C SER A 57 -10.48 2.34 -10.56
N TRP A 58 -9.14 2.23 -10.59
CA TRP A 58 -8.27 2.83 -9.60
C TRP A 58 -8.31 4.36 -9.61
N PHE A 59 -8.72 5.03 -10.70
CA PHE A 59 -8.68 6.49 -10.81
C PHE A 59 -9.94 7.17 -10.26
N LEU A 60 -11.02 6.41 -10.00
CA LEU A 60 -12.27 6.94 -9.45
C LEU A 60 -12.21 7.21 -7.94
N GLN A 61 -11.12 6.82 -7.29
CA GLN A 61 -10.90 7.09 -5.87
C GLN A 61 -10.37 8.53 -5.65
N PRO A 62 -10.64 9.16 -4.50
CA PRO A 62 -10.10 10.48 -4.20
C PRO A 62 -8.56 10.50 -4.25
N PRO A 63 -7.93 11.63 -4.64
CA PRO A 63 -6.48 11.74 -4.76
C PRO A 63 -5.76 11.60 -3.40
N PHE A 64 -6.47 11.89 -2.31
CA PHE A 64 -6.01 11.72 -0.94
C PHE A 64 -6.91 10.72 -0.20
N PRO A 65 -6.39 9.97 0.78
CA PRO A 65 -7.22 9.17 1.66
C PRO A 65 -8.23 10.08 2.38
N LEU A 66 -9.50 9.73 2.27
CA LEU A 66 -10.55 10.28 3.12
C LEU A 66 -10.80 9.19 4.16
N THR A 67 -10.33 9.44 5.39
CA THR A 67 -10.31 8.57 6.59
C THR A 67 -9.43 7.32 6.57
#